data_AF-A0A761QGR1-F1
#
_entry.id   AF-A0A761QGR1-F1
#
_cell.length_a   1.000
_cell.length_b   1.000
_cell.length_c   1.000
_cell.angle_alpha   90.00
_cell.angle_beta   90.00
_cell.angle_gamma   90.00
#
_symmetry.space_group_name_H-M   'P 1'
#
loop_
_entity.id
_entity.type
_entity.pdbx_description
1 polymer ?
#
loop_
_entity_poly.entity_id
_entity_poly.type
_entity_poly.pdbx_seq_one_letter_code
_entity_poly.pdbx_strand_id
1 'polypeptide(L)'
;MTTRHTEQKYLKLLQHYGDKPVSVTLQELADVLFCTRRHMRNLLLQMQEAKWLIWQSQAGRGHRARLHLRYKPEQLLSEKAEQLLESGHIDQAIQLLGKNKHQVAQLLRSKLGYSVRADYQRLCIPYYRTMPSLCPGIPLRRSEQHLVRQIFSGLTRINEEKGEVEADLAHHWRQIDPLRWRFYLRPAVLWHDGQELTIDAVIASLTRSAKLPLFSHLQTIQATGPLSLEITLAHPDNRLPLLLSHIDAMILPPDHTQRADFPAHPVGTGPYEVVENNGFHLQMKAFDHYFGLRGLLDEVEVFIWPNLTETDNLAESLSDNDTAAWLSSSLS
;
A
#
# COMPACT_ATOMS: atom_id res chain seq x y z
N MET A 1 26.17 10.28 -3.63
CA MET A 1 25.23 10.87 -2.65
C MET A 1 25.57 12.34 -2.46
N THR A 2 24.84 13.24 -3.12
CA THR A 2 24.96 14.68 -2.91
C THR A 2 24.36 15.05 -1.55
N THR A 3 25.11 15.80 -0.75
CA THR A 3 24.65 16.22 0.58
C THR A 3 23.53 17.27 0.48
N ARG A 4 22.50 17.19 1.36
CA ARG A 4 21.40 18.17 1.50
C ARG A 4 21.88 19.63 1.52
N HIS A 5 23.09 19.86 2.03
CA HIS A 5 23.72 21.17 2.05
C HIS A 5 24.11 21.69 0.65
N THR A 6 24.62 20.82 -0.23
CA THR A 6 25.02 21.16 -1.60
C THR A 6 23.80 21.53 -2.45
N GLU A 7 22.68 20.82 -2.28
CA GLU A 7 21.39 21.12 -2.96
C GLU A 7 20.87 22.52 -2.60
N GLN A 8 20.85 22.87 -1.31
CA GLN A 8 20.40 24.19 -0.85
C GLN A 8 21.27 25.32 -1.42
N LYS A 9 22.58 25.08 -1.54
CA LYS A 9 23.51 26.04 -2.15
C LYS A 9 23.27 26.17 -3.66
N TYR A 10 22.98 25.08 -4.36
CA TYR A 10 22.62 25.11 -5.79
C TYR A 10 21.33 25.91 -6.03
N LEU A 11 20.27 25.64 -5.26
CA LEU A 11 19.00 26.36 -5.38
C LEU A 11 19.15 27.87 -5.13
N LYS A 12 20.00 28.28 -4.19
CA LYS A 12 20.34 29.70 -3.96
C LYS A 12 21.04 30.34 -5.16
N LEU A 13 21.98 29.64 -5.80
CA LEU A 13 22.62 30.13 -7.02
C LEU A 13 21.61 30.29 -8.16
N LEU A 14 20.71 29.32 -8.32
CA LEU A 14 19.70 29.34 -9.36
C LEU A 14 18.66 30.45 -9.16
N GLN A 15 18.26 30.72 -7.92
CA GLN A 15 17.40 31.85 -7.59
C GLN A 15 18.07 33.21 -7.89
N HIS A 16 19.39 33.30 -7.70
CA HIS A 16 20.13 34.56 -7.87
C HIS A 16 20.50 34.83 -9.34
N TYR A 17 20.94 33.81 -10.08
CA TYR A 17 21.47 33.96 -11.45
C TYR A 17 20.52 33.50 -12.56
N GLY A 18 19.46 32.75 -12.24
CA GLY A 18 18.54 32.20 -13.22
C GLY A 18 19.14 31.07 -14.06
N ASP A 19 18.45 30.70 -15.14
CA ASP A 19 18.79 29.59 -16.03
C ASP A 19 19.70 29.98 -17.21
N LYS A 20 19.92 31.28 -17.43
CA LYS A 20 20.75 31.77 -18.53
C LYS A 20 22.24 31.71 -18.18
N PRO A 21 23.14 31.52 -19.16
CA PRO A 21 24.57 31.57 -18.92
C PRO A 21 25.00 32.96 -18.44
N VAL A 22 25.65 33.05 -17.28
CA VAL A 22 26.13 34.30 -16.67
C VAL A 22 27.66 34.29 -16.56
N SER A 23 28.28 35.45 -16.73
CA SER A 23 29.72 35.65 -16.55
C SER A 23 29.99 36.16 -15.14
N VAL A 24 30.56 35.31 -14.28
CA VAL A 24 30.77 35.57 -12.85
C VAL A 24 32.15 35.11 -12.38
N THR A 25 32.64 35.71 -11.31
CA THR A 25 33.89 35.33 -10.65
C THR A 25 33.64 34.33 -9.52
N LEU A 26 34.68 33.58 -9.16
CA LEU A 26 34.61 32.66 -8.01
C LEU A 26 34.33 33.39 -6.69
N GLN A 27 34.76 34.65 -6.57
CA GLN A 27 34.51 35.47 -5.37
C GLN A 27 33.03 35.88 -5.29
N GLU A 28 32.44 36.35 -6.39
CA GLU A 28 31.01 36.68 -6.44
C GLU A 28 30.13 35.48 -6.07
N LEU A 29 30.47 34.27 -6.54
CA LEU A 29 29.77 33.04 -6.14
C LEU A 29 29.93 32.70 -4.65
N ALA A 30 31.14 32.88 -4.11
CA ALA A 30 31.43 32.64 -2.71
C ALA A 30 30.65 33.61 -1.79
N ASP A 31 30.52 34.86 -2.24
CA ASP A 31 29.78 35.93 -1.54
C ASP A 31 28.27 35.65 -1.54
N VAL A 32 27.69 35.27 -2.69
CA VAL A 32 26.25 34.89 -2.78
C VAL A 32 25.91 33.71 -1.86
N LEU A 33 26.84 32.78 -1.70
CA LEU A 33 26.65 31.59 -0.86
C LEU A 33 27.18 31.72 0.57
N PHE A 34 27.70 32.90 0.94
CA PHE A 34 28.32 33.18 2.24
C PHE A 34 29.32 32.09 2.66
N CYS A 35 30.26 31.76 1.79
CA CYS A 35 31.24 30.71 2.03
C CYS A 35 32.65 31.11 1.57
N THR A 36 33.67 30.33 1.94
CA THR A 36 35.06 30.62 1.52
C THR A 36 35.27 30.21 0.06
N ARG A 37 36.19 30.89 -0.65
CA ARG A 37 36.56 30.53 -2.05
C ARG A 37 36.98 29.06 -2.20
N ARG A 38 37.65 28.50 -1.18
CA ARG A 38 38.08 27.10 -1.15
C ARG A 38 36.87 26.16 -1.10
N HIS A 39 35.90 26.46 -0.23
CA HIS A 39 34.66 25.69 -0.16
C HIS A 39 33.82 25.83 -1.43
N MET A 40 33.74 27.02 -2.00
CA MET A 40 33.01 27.27 -3.26
C MET A 40 33.59 26.44 -4.42
N ARG A 41 34.91 26.30 -4.52
CA ARG A 41 35.54 25.40 -5.50
C ARG A 41 35.12 23.96 -5.33
N ASN A 42 35.11 23.46 -4.09
CA ASN A 42 34.67 22.09 -3.81
C ASN A 42 33.19 21.90 -4.17
N LEU A 43 32.34 22.87 -3.85
CA LEU A 43 30.92 22.85 -4.23
C LEU A 43 30.74 22.85 -5.75
N LEU A 44 31.48 23.67 -6.50
CA LEU A 44 31.43 23.67 -7.97
C LEU A 44 31.83 22.32 -8.56
N LEU A 45 32.90 21.70 -8.05
CA LEU A 45 33.32 20.36 -8.49
C LEU A 45 32.24 19.32 -8.24
N GLN A 46 31.66 19.29 -7.03
CA GLN A 46 30.56 18.38 -6.69
C GLN A 46 29.33 18.59 -7.58
N MET A 47 28.96 19.86 -7.83
CA MET A 47 27.82 20.20 -8.69
C MET A 47 28.09 19.90 -10.17
N GLN A 48 29.35 19.98 -10.63
CA GLN A 48 29.74 19.58 -11.99
C GLN A 48 29.78 18.06 -12.16
N GLU A 49 30.28 17.31 -11.17
CA GLU A 49 30.23 15.84 -11.17
C GLU A 49 28.78 15.34 -11.20
N ALA A 50 27.89 16.00 -10.44
CA ALA A 50 26.45 15.75 -10.46
C ALA A 50 25.74 16.34 -11.71
N LYS A 51 26.48 16.98 -12.62
CA LYS A 51 25.98 17.60 -13.87
C LYS A 51 24.91 18.69 -13.68
N TRP A 52 24.80 19.29 -12.49
CA TRP A 52 23.82 20.36 -12.21
C TRP A 52 24.19 21.68 -12.90
N LEU A 53 25.49 21.93 -13.08
CA LEU A 53 26.00 23.14 -13.71
C LEU A 53 27.20 22.87 -14.62
N ILE A 54 27.47 23.82 -15.51
CA ILE A 54 28.73 23.93 -16.25
C ILE A 54 29.47 25.16 -15.75
N TRP A 55 30.72 24.97 -15.33
CA TRP A 55 31.63 26.04 -14.97
C TRP A 55 32.84 26.02 -15.91
N GLN A 56 33.02 27.08 -16.69
CA GLN A 56 34.15 27.24 -17.60
C GLN A 56 35.06 28.36 -17.08
N SER A 57 36.14 27.97 -16.41
CA SER A 57 37.18 28.91 -15.96
C SER A 57 38.12 29.28 -17.10
N GLN A 58 38.46 30.57 -17.22
CA GLN A 58 39.57 31.05 -18.06
C GLN A 58 40.80 31.33 -17.18
N ALA A 59 42.00 31.12 -17.74
CA ALA A 59 43.26 31.35 -17.04
C ALA A 59 43.59 32.85 -16.93
N GLY A 60 43.79 33.34 -15.70
CA GLY A 60 44.21 34.72 -15.40
C GLY A 60 43.58 35.27 -14.11
N ARG A 61 44.25 36.18 -13.41
CA ARG A 61 43.70 36.80 -12.18
C ARG A 61 42.58 37.78 -12.54
N GLY A 62 41.37 37.56 -12.02
CA GLY A 62 40.23 38.47 -12.21
C GLY A 62 39.35 38.18 -13.43
N HIS A 63 39.62 37.12 -14.20
CA HIS A 63 38.76 36.75 -15.32
C HIS A 63 37.42 36.19 -14.85
N ARG A 64 36.35 36.67 -15.46
CA ARG A 64 35.00 36.15 -15.26
C ARG A 64 34.85 34.82 -15.98
N ALA A 65 34.38 33.82 -15.25
CA ALA A 65 34.12 32.49 -15.77
C ALA A 65 32.66 32.39 -16.20
N ARG A 66 32.38 31.50 -17.16
CA ARG A 66 31.01 31.29 -17.62
C ARG A 66 30.35 30.22 -16.75
N LEU A 67 29.33 30.62 -16.00
CA LEU A 67 28.46 29.74 -15.24
C LEU A 67 27.19 29.48 -16.04
N HIS A 68 26.80 28.23 -16.19
CA HIS A 68 25.51 27.83 -16.73
C HIS A 68 24.88 26.80 -15.81
N LEU A 69 23.82 27.19 -15.11
CA LEU A 69 23.04 26.31 -14.25
C LEU A 69 22.05 25.56 -15.14
N ARG A 70 22.25 24.25 -15.32
CA ARG A 70 21.49 23.46 -16.32
C ARG A 70 20.26 22.78 -15.74
N TYR A 71 20.25 22.53 -14.43
CA TYR A 71 19.18 21.82 -13.76
C TYR A 71 18.12 22.79 -13.26
N LYS A 72 16.87 22.63 -13.72
CA LYS A 72 15.74 23.36 -13.15
C LYS A 72 15.49 22.88 -11.71
N PRO A 73 14.96 23.73 -10.79
CA PRO A 73 14.69 23.31 -9.41
C PRO A 73 13.79 22.07 -9.36
N GLU A 74 12.85 22.03 -10.29
CA GLU A 74 11.91 20.96 -10.56
C GLU A 74 12.57 19.61 -10.86
N GLN A 75 13.62 19.58 -11.68
CA GLN A 75 14.30 18.33 -12.06
C GLN A 75 15.05 17.72 -10.87
N LEU A 76 15.64 18.55 -10.02
CA LEU A 76 16.33 18.11 -8.80
C LEU A 76 15.34 17.55 -7.76
N LEU A 77 14.15 18.15 -7.65
CA LEU A 77 13.08 17.66 -6.77
C LEU A 77 12.49 16.35 -7.28
N SER A 78 12.27 16.22 -8.59
CA SER A 78 11.81 14.96 -9.21
C SER A 78 12.78 13.82 -8.99
N GLU A 79 14.08 14.01 -9.26
CA GLU A 79 15.11 12.96 -9.09
C GLU A 79 15.21 12.49 -7.63
N LYS A 80 15.09 13.42 -6.68
CA LYS A 80 15.08 13.10 -5.26
C LYS A 80 13.81 12.38 -4.82
N ALA A 81 12.65 12.78 -5.35
CA ALA A 81 11.41 12.07 -5.08
C ALA A 81 11.44 10.66 -5.66
N GLU A 82 12.07 10.46 -6.82
CA GLU A 82 12.32 9.15 -7.44
C GLU A 82 13.15 8.26 -6.51
N GLN A 83 14.25 8.79 -5.96
CA GLN A 83 15.09 8.08 -4.99
C GLN A 83 14.34 7.76 -3.68
N LEU A 84 13.49 8.69 -3.20
CA LEU A 84 12.67 8.45 -2.01
C LEU A 84 11.63 7.36 -2.26
N LEU A 85 10.98 7.34 -3.44
CA LEU A 85 10.09 6.24 -3.82
C LEU A 85 10.83 4.92 -3.98
N GLU A 86 12.02 4.90 -4.59
CA GLU A 86 12.81 3.68 -4.75
C GLU A 86 13.29 3.10 -3.42
N SER A 87 13.48 3.96 -2.42
CA SER A 87 13.86 3.55 -1.07
C SER A 87 12.67 3.32 -0.14
N GLY A 88 11.43 3.36 -0.65
CA GLY A 88 10.20 3.11 0.12
C GLY A 88 9.71 4.29 1.00
N HIS A 89 10.34 5.46 0.90
CA HIS A 89 9.98 6.65 1.68
C HIS A 89 8.92 7.50 0.96
N ILE A 90 7.76 6.91 0.70
CA ILE A 90 6.70 7.50 -0.13
C ILE A 90 6.16 8.80 0.45
N ASP A 91 5.90 8.85 1.76
CA ASP A 91 5.39 10.06 2.42
C ASP A 91 6.32 11.26 2.20
N GLN A 92 7.64 11.01 2.25
CA GLN A 92 8.64 12.05 2.04
C GLN A 92 8.68 12.50 0.57
N ALA A 93 8.53 11.57 -0.38
CA ALA A 93 8.45 11.89 -1.80
C ALA A 93 7.22 12.75 -2.11
N ILE A 94 6.07 12.40 -1.54
CA ILE A 94 4.80 13.13 -1.69
C ILE A 94 4.91 14.51 -1.04
N GLN A 95 5.45 14.63 0.18
CA GLN A 95 5.66 15.92 0.84
C GLN A 95 6.64 16.82 0.06
N LEU A 96 7.68 16.23 -0.52
CA LEU A 96 8.68 16.95 -1.31
C LEU A 96 8.07 17.54 -2.59
N LEU A 97 7.20 16.77 -3.25
CA LEU A 97 6.59 17.14 -4.51
C LEU A 97 5.19 17.76 -4.37
N GLY A 98 4.61 17.85 -3.17
CA GLY A 98 3.20 18.14 -2.93
C GLY A 98 2.67 19.47 -3.49
N LYS A 99 3.56 20.37 -3.93
CA LYS A 99 3.19 21.61 -4.64
C LYS A 99 3.08 21.45 -6.16
N ASN A 100 3.67 20.40 -6.75
CA ASN A 100 3.81 20.20 -8.18
C ASN A 100 3.07 18.93 -8.65
N LYS A 101 1.73 19.01 -8.70
CA LYS A 101 0.81 17.88 -8.99
C LYS A 101 1.24 17.06 -10.24
N HIS A 102 1.74 17.73 -11.29
CA HIS A 102 2.15 17.07 -12.53
C HIS A 102 3.39 16.17 -12.38
N GLN A 103 4.39 16.60 -11.60
CA GLN A 103 5.61 15.81 -11.37
C GLN A 103 5.33 14.58 -10.51
N VAL A 104 4.46 14.72 -9.51
CA VAL A 104 3.99 13.57 -8.72
C VAL A 104 3.27 12.57 -9.60
N ALA A 105 2.35 13.03 -10.45
CA ALA A 105 1.60 12.16 -11.34
C ALA A 105 2.52 11.39 -12.30
N GLN A 106 3.51 12.04 -12.91
CA GLN A 106 4.47 11.38 -13.81
C GLN A 106 5.33 10.33 -13.08
N LEU A 107 5.75 10.65 -11.86
CA LEU A 107 6.60 9.81 -11.04
C LEU A 107 5.82 8.58 -10.51
N LEU A 108 4.58 8.79 -10.07
CA LEU A 108 3.66 7.70 -9.74
C LEU A 108 3.40 6.81 -10.96
N ARG A 109 3.12 7.37 -12.15
CA ARG A 109 2.92 6.59 -13.39
C ARG A 109 4.04 5.60 -13.66
N SER A 110 5.30 5.96 -13.36
CA SER A 110 6.45 5.06 -13.56
C SER A 110 6.45 3.84 -12.62
N LYS A 111 5.68 3.90 -11.53
CA LYS A 111 5.58 2.85 -10.51
C LYS A 111 4.24 2.12 -10.54
N LEU A 112 3.21 2.70 -11.17
CA LEU A 112 1.90 2.07 -11.28
C LEU A 112 1.93 0.81 -12.15
N GLY A 113 0.98 -0.08 -11.87
CA GLY A 113 0.77 -1.29 -12.64
C GLY A 113 1.53 -2.48 -12.08
N TYR A 114 1.58 -3.53 -12.89
CA TYR A 114 2.23 -4.79 -12.58
C TYR A 114 3.71 -4.71 -12.93
N SER A 115 4.57 -5.14 -12.01
CA SER A 115 6.00 -5.22 -12.23
C SER A 115 6.58 -6.51 -11.67
N VAL A 116 7.54 -7.08 -12.39
CA VAL A 116 8.29 -8.28 -11.97
C VAL A 116 9.75 -7.92 -11.81
N ARG A 117 10.33 -8.21 -10.64
CA ARG A 117 11.75 -7.99 -10.36
C ARG A 117 12.34 -9.24 -9.71
N ALA A 118 13.22 -9.95 -10.43
CA ALA A 118 13.84 -11.18 -9.90
C ALA A 118 12.81 -12.15 -9.30
N ASP A 119 11.77 -12.46 -10.10
CA ASP A 119 10.62 -13.30 -9.74
C ASP A 119 9.68 -12.73 -8.66
N TYR A 120 9.95 -11.53 -8.13
CA TYR A 120 9.06 -10.81 -7.23
C TYR A 120 7.98 -10.05 -8.01
N GLN A 121 6.72 -10.43 -7.82
CA GLN A 121 5.54 -9.86 -8.45
C GLN A 121 4.90 -8.78 -7.58
N ARG A 122 5.00 -7.53 -8.03
CA ARG A 122 4.38 -6.38 -7.36
C ARG A 122 3.29 -5.78 -8.23
N LEU A 123 2.14 -5.50 -7.64
CA LEU A 123 1.07 -4.72 -8.25
C LEU A 123 0.88 -3.40 -7.49
N CYS A 124 0.98 -2.29 -8.19
CA CYS A 124 0.81 -0.96 -7.63
C CYS A 124 -0.43 -0.26 -8.23
N ILE A 125 -1.38 0.11 -7.39
CA ILE A 125 -2.69 0.64 -7.79
C ILE A 125 -2.86 2.07 -7.27
N PRO A 126 -3.20 3.06 -8.12
CA PRO A 126 -3.60 4.37 -7.64
C PRO A 126 -5.02 4.31 -7.10
N TYR A 127 -5.28 4.97 -5.97
CA TYR A 127 -6.60 5.07 -5.38
C TYR A 127 -6.84 6.45 -4.78
N TYR A 128 -8.09 6.91 -4.73
CA TYR A 128 -8.40 8.31 -4.47
C TYR A 128 -8.83 8.59 -3.02
N ARG A 129 -8.98 7.56 -2.18
CA ARG A 129 -9.44 7.70 -0.78
C ARG A 129 -8.62 6.85 0.17
N THR A 130 -8.40 7.37 1.38
CA THR A 130 -7.79 6.59 2.46
C THR A 130 -8.65 5.43 2.89
N MET A 131 -8.04 4.37 3.42
CA MET A 131 -8.70 3.17 3.94
C MET A 131 -8.40 3.02 5.44
N PRO A 132 -8.98 3.87 6.30
CA PRO A 132 -8.61 3.96 7.71
C PRO A 132 -8.95 2.71 8.53
N SER A 133 -9.77 1.81 7.98
CA SER A 133 -10.06 0.53 8.62
C SER A 133 -10.27 -0.57 7.60
N LEU A 134 -9.63 -1.70 7.87
CA LEU A 134 -9.72 -2.98 7.18
C LEU A 134 -10.17 -4.07 8.17
N CYS A 135 -10.92 -3.72 9.22
CA CYS A 135 -11.44 -4.67 10.20
C CYS A 135 -12.89 -5.09 9.88
N PRO A 136 -13.22 -6.40 9.87
CA PRO A 136 -14.60 -6.90 9.87
C PRO A 136 -15.47 -6.35 11.01
N GLY A 137 -16.79 -6.27 10.79
CA GLY A 137 -17.76 -5.89 11.82
C GLY A 137 -17.98 -4.39 12.00
N ILE A 138 -17.33 -3.56 11.19
CA ILE A 138 -17.66 -2.13 11.06
C ILE A 138 -18.19 -1.84 9.64
N PRO A 139 -18.86 -0.70 9.41
CA PRO A 139 -19.27 -0.32 8.06
C PRO A 139 -18.06 -0.09 7.15
N LEU A 140 -17.91 -0.98 6.15
CA LEU A 140 -16.84 -0.93 5.14
C LEU A 140 -17.41 -0.62 3.76
N ARG A 141 -16.67 0.14 2.93
CA ARG A 141 -17.04 0.34 1.51
C ARG A 141 -16.59 -0.88 0.70
N ARG A 142 -17.08 -1.01 -0.53
CA ARG A 142 -16.82 -2.18 -1.39
C ARG A 142 -15.32 -2.49 -1.54
N SER A 143 -14.48 -1.46 -1.69
CA SER A 143 -13.03 -1.64 -1.80
C SER A 143 -12.41 -2.25 -0.55
N GLU A 144 -12.75 -1.76 0.65
CA GLU A 144 -12.28 -2.37 1.89
C GLU A 144 -12.85 -3.77 2.10
N GLN A 145 -14.11 -4.01 1.74
CA GLN A 145 -14.69 -5.36 1.83
C GLN A 145 -13.92 -6.36 0.95
N HIS A 146 -13.50 -5.94 -0.25
CA HIS A 146 -12.68 -6.77 -1.13
C HIS A 146 -11.33 -7.07 -0.50
N LEU A 147 -10.64 -6.08 0.07
CA LEU A 147 -9.35 -6.27 0.74
C LEU A 147 -9.47 -7.11 2.01
N VAL A 148 -10.53 -6.93 2.78
CA VAL A 148 -10.81 -7.74 3.99
C VAL A 148 -10.94 -9.21 3.65
N ARG A 149 -11.50 -9.58 2.49
CA ARG A 149 -11.54 -10.97 2.02
C ARG A 149 -10.16 -11.55 1.67
N GLN A 150 -9.16 -10.69 1.44
CA GLN A 150 -7.76 -11.10 1.24
C GLN A 150 -6.99 -11.20 2.56
N ILE A 151 -7.43 -10.48 3.59
CA ILE A 151 -6.75 -10.41 4.90
C ILE A 151 -7.29 -11.48 5.87
N PHE A 152 -8.59 -11.74 5.83
CA PHE A 152 -9.26 -12.62 6.78
C PHE A 152 -9.87 -13.84 6.08
N SER A 153 -10.15 -14.86 6.89
CA SER A 153 -10.84 -16.07 6.44
C SER A 153 -12.10 -16.30 7.28
N GLY A 154 -13.12 -16.88 6.64
CA GLY A 154 -14.35 -17.33 7.28
C GLY A 154 -14.34 -18.85 7.48
N LEU A 155 -15.42 -19.41 8.03
CA LEU A 155 -15.60 -20.86 7.98
C LEU A 155 -15.76 -21.34 6.53
N THR A 156 -16.45 -20.55 5.73
CA THR A 156 -16.70 -20.77 4.30
C THR A 156 -16.41 -19.49 3.54
N ARG A 157 -16.28 -19.59 2.22
CA ARG A 157 -16.09 -18.45 1.32
C ARG A 157 -16.94 -18.60 0.07
N ILE A 158 -17.12 -17.51 -0.68
CA ILE A 158 -17.79 -17.55 -1.99
C ILE A 158 -16.71 -17.63 -3.07
N ASN A 159 -16.85 -18.58 -3.99
CA ASN A 159 -16.10 -18.56 -5.24
C ASN A 159 -16.67 -17.43 -6.12
N GLU A 160 -15.87 -16.40 -6.39
CA GLU A 160 -16.35 -15.24 -7.15
C GLU A 160 -16.67 -15.56 -8.62
N GLU A 161 -16.04 -16.58 -9.22
CA GLU A 161 -16.30 -17.01 -10.60
C GLU A 161 -17.61 -17.80 -10.72
N LYS A 162 -17.86 -18.71 -9.78
CA LYS A 162 -19.01 -19.64 -9.81
C LYS A 162 -20.21 -19.15 -9.00
N GLY A 163 -20.00 -18.24 -8.05
CA GLY A 163 -21.00 -17.80 -7.07
C GLY A 163 -21.37 -18.87 -6.05
N GLU A 164 -20.59 -19.95 -5.96
CA GLU A 164 -20.87 -21.09 -5.08
C GLU A 164 -20.12 -20.97 -3.74
N VAL A 165 -20.67 -21.60 -2.70
CA VAL A 165 -20.01 -21.67 -1.40
C VAL A 165 -18.91 -22.73 -1.44
N GLU A 166 -17.71 -22.34 -1.05
CA GLU A 166 -16.54 -23.22 -0.95
C GLU A 166 -16.00 -23.29 0.48
N ALA A 167 -15.17 -24.30 0.70
CA ALA A 167 -14.36 -24.43 1.90
C ALA A 167 -13.38 -23.27 2.06
N ASP A 168 -13.22 -22.82 3.30
CA ASP A 168 -12.20 -21.86 3.72
C ASP A 168 -11.49 -22.43 4.96
N LEU A 169 -11.64 -21.84 6.16
CA LEU A 169 -11.11 -22.43 7.40
C LEU A 169 -11.76 -23.78 7.72
N ALA A 170 -13.06 -23.93 7.42
CA ALA A 170 -13.71 -25.22 7.45
C ALA A 170 -13.48 -25.94 6.11
N HIS A 171 -12.75 -27.05 6.14
CA HIS A 171 -12.51 -27.85 4.94
C HIS A 171 -13.74 -28.73 4.59
N HIS A 172 -14.64 -28.94 5.54
CA HIS A 172 -15.89 -29.67 5.35
C HIS A 172 -16.96 -29.22 6.34
N TRP A 173 -18.23 -29.34 5.97
CA TRP A 173 -19.37 -29.12 6.85
C TRP A 173 -20.56 -29.98 6.43
N ARG A 174 -21.48 -30.20 7.37
CA ARG A 174 -22.74 -30.91 7.11
C ARG A 174 -23.86 -30.42 7.99
N GLN A 175 -25.08 -30.43 7.46
CA GLN A 175 -26.30 -30.28 8.24
C GLN A 175 -26.58 -31.62 8.94
N ILE A 176 -26.66 -31.60 10.28
CA ILE A 176 -26.97 -32.79 11.10
C ILE A 176 -28.48 -32.99 11.14
N ASP A 177 -29.22 -31.90 11.29
CA ASP A 177 -30.68 -31.83 11.23
C ASP A 177 -31.10 -30.37 10.91
N PRO A 178 -32.41 -30.04 10.83
CA PRO A 178 -32.86 -28.70 10.44
C PRO A 178 -32.28 -27.55 11.28
N LEU A 179 -31.88 -27.79 12.53
CA LEU A 179 -31.40 -26.77 13.45
C LEU A 179 -29.92 -26.90 13.81
N ARG A 180 -29.22 -27.95 13.37
CA ARG A 180 -27.82 -28.19 13.76
C ARG A 180 -26.90 -28.40 12.58
N TRP A 181 -25.77 -27.70 12.58
CA TRP A 181 -24.70 -27.82 11.60
C TRP A 181 -23.38 -28.15 12.26
N ARG A 182 -22.58 -29.01 11.62
CA ARG A 182 -21.22 -29.34 12.07
C ARG A 182 -20.20 -28.90 11.04
N PHE A 183 -19.15 -28.22 11.48
CA PHE A 183 -18.03 -27.75 10.67
C PHE A 183 -16.72 -28.40 11.16
N TYR A 184 -15.85 -28.74 10.22
CA TYR A 184 -14.54 -29.35 10.47
C TYR A 184 -13.44 -28.42 9.97
N LEU A 185 -12.56 -28.02 10.89
CA LEU A 185 -11.53 -27.01 10.69
C LEU A 185 -10.23 -27.63 10.15
N ARG A 186 -9.49 -26.85 9.38
CA ARG A 186 -8.13 -27.20 8.98
C ARG A 186 -7.18 -27.17 10.19
N PRO A 187 -6.27 -28.14 10.32
CA PRO A 187 -5.23 -28.11 11.35
C PRO A 187 -4.15 -27.07 11.01
N ALA A 188 -3.41 -26.62 12.02
CA ALA A 188 -2.18 -25.82 11.88
C ALA A 188 -2.33 -24.54 11.04
N VAL A 189 -3.49 -23.89 11.11
CA VAL A 189 -3.70 -22.57 10.49
C VAL A 189 -3.01 -21.53 11.35
N LEU A 190 -2.22 -20.65 10.71
CA LEU A 190 -1.54 -19.55 11.37
C LEU A 190 -2.25 -18.23 11.11
N TRP A 191 -2.21 -17.36 12.12
CA TRP A 191 -2.41 -15.93 11.96
C TRP A 191 -1.19 -15.31 11.27
N HIS A 192 -1.35 -14.10 10.71
CA HIS A 192 -0.24 -13.36 10.12
C HIS A 192 0.90 -13.09 11.12
N ASP A 193 0.59 -12.98 12.42
CA ASP A 193 1.61 -12.82 13.48
C ASP A 193 2.29 -14.13 13.91
N GLY A 194 2.01 -15.25 13.23
CA GLY A 194 2.64 -16.55 13.44
C GLY A 194 2.04 -17.39 14.57
N GLN A 195 1.07 -16.88 15.33
CA GLN A 195 0.34 -17.69 16.31
C GLN A 195 -0.60 -18.68 15.62
N GLU A 196 -0.91 -19.80 16.26
CA GLU A 196 -1.85 -20.78 15.72
C GLU A 196 -3.31 -20.36 16.00
N LEU A 197 -4.18 -20.56 15.00
CA LEU A 197 -5.62 -20.40 15.14
C LEU A 197 -6.19 -21.50 16.04
N THR A 198 -6.83 -21.09 17.14
CA THR A 198 -7.51 -22.01 18.05
C THR A 198 -9.01 -22.08 17.76
N ILE A 199 -9.62 -23.20 18.15
CA ILE A 199 -11.08 -23.34 18.06
C ILE A 199 -11.83 -22.29 18.91
N ASP A 200 -11.25 -21.88 20.04
CA ASP A 200 -11.83 -20.85 20.90
C ASP A 200 -11.91 -19.49 20.19
N ALA A 201 -10.91 -19.14 19.37
CA ALA A 201 -10.95 -17.93 18.55
C ALA A 201 -12.06 -17.97 17.49
N VAL A 202 -12.28 -19.15 16.89
CA VAL A 202 -13.39 -19.37 15.95
C VAL A 202 -14.73 -19.20 16.65
N ILE A 203 -14.93 -19.84 17.80
CA ILE A 203 -16.16 -19.75 18.59
C ILE A 203 -16.41 -18.29 19.02
N ALA A 204 -15.40 -17.62 19.58
CA ALA A 204 -15.49 -16.24 20.02
C ALA A 204 -15.89 -15.29 18.86
N SER A 205 -15.31 -15.50 17.67
CA SER A 205 -15.63 -14.71 16.47
C SER A 205 -17.07 -14.92 16.01
N LEU A 206 -17.54 -16.16 15.96
CA LEU A 206 -18.92 -16.45 15.55
C LEU A 206 -19.94 -16.00 16.62
N THR A 207 -19.61 -16.11 17.91
CA THR A 207 -20.42 -15.55 18.99
C THR A 207 -20.50 -14.02 18.91
N ARG A 208 -19.42 -13.35 18.48
CA ARG A 208 -19.45 -11.91 18.16
C ARG A 208 -20.42 -11.64 17.00
N SER A 209 -20.34 -12.39 15.90
CA SER A 209 -21.23 -12.24 14.75
C SER A 209 -22.70 -12.48 15.10
N ALA A 210 -23.00 -13.45 15.96
CA ALA A 210 -24.35 -13.79 16.44
C ALA A 210 -25.09 -12.61 17.12
N LYS A 211 -24.36 -11.58 17.58
CA LYS A 211 -24.96 -10.35 18.14
C LYS A 211 -25.52 -9.42 17.07
N LEU A 212 -25.16 -9.61 15.81
CA LEU A 212 -25.66 -8.80 14.70
C LEU A 212 -27.02 -9.35 14.24
N PRO A 213 -27.97 -8.49 13.83
CA PRO A 213 -29.30 -8.91 13.40
C PRO A 213 -29.30 -10.03 12.36
N LEU A 214 -28.34 -9.98 11.42
CA LEU A 214 -28.18 -10.94 10.33
C LEU A 214 -27.90 -12.38 10.81
N PHE A 215 -27.24 -12.53 11.96
CA PHE A 215 -26.86 -13.83 12.55
C PHE A 215 -27.60 -14.14 13.85
N SER A 216 -28.67 -13.39 14.15
CA SER A 216 -29.40 -13.48 15.43
C SER A 216 -30.01 -14.86 15.72
N HIS A 217 -30.11 -15.71 14.69
CA HIS A 217 -30.60 -17.08 14.83
C HIS A 217 -29.51 -18.09 15.20
N LEU A 218 -28.23 -17.70 15.26
CA LEU A 218 -27.17 -18.55 15.82
C LEU A 218 -27.32 -18.58 17.35
N GLN A 219 -27.81 -19.69 17.91
CA GLN A 219 -28.07 -19.80 19.36
C GLN A 219 -26.86 -20.26 20.14
N THR A 220 -26.27 -21.39 19.74
CA THR A 220 -25.12 -21.97 20.43
C THR A 220 -24.06 -22.36 19.43
N ILE A 221 -22.81 -22.11 19.80
CA ILE A 221 -21.63 -22.45 19.01
C ILE A 221 -20.69 -23.13 20.00
N GLN A 222 -20.42 -24.42 19.78
CA GLN A 222 -19.68 -25.24 20.74
C GLN A 222 -18.67 -26.13 20.04
N ALA A 223 -17.50 -26.29 20.65
CA ALA A 223 -16.52 -27.28 20.23
C ALA A 223 -17.11 -28.69 20.40
N THR A 224 -16.93 -29.53 19.38
CA THR A 224 -17.20 -30.98 19.45
C THR A 224 -15.90 -31.80 19.47
N GLY A 225 -14.76 -31.13 19.28
CA GLY A 225 -13.40 -31.65 19.32
C GLY A 225 -12.41 -30.52 18.99
N PRO A 226 -11.09 -30.79 18.96
CA PRO A 226 -10.08 -29.75 18.73
C PRO A 226 -10.20 -29.02 17.38
N LEU A 227 -10.72 -29.70 16.36
CA LEU A 227 -10.85 -29.19 14.98
C LEU A 227 -12.29 -29.32 14.46
N SER A 228 -13.29 -29.33 15.35
CA SER A 228 -14.68 -29.40 14.92
C SER A 228 -15.61 -28.67 15.88
N LEU A 229 -16.59 -27.99 15.32
CA LEU A 229 -17.60 -27.25 16.08
C LEU A 229 -19.00 -27.53 15.54
N GLU A 230 -19.98 -27.38 16.42
CA GLU A 230 -21.40 -27.48 16.11
C GLU A 230 -22.09 -26.15 16.38
N ILE A 231 -22.94 -25.73 15.45
CA ILE A 231 -23.76 -24.53 15.52
C ILE A 231 -25.23 -24.97 15.62
N THR A 232 -25.92 -24.53 16.66
CA THR A 232 -27.37 -24.72 16.82
C THR A 232 -28.11 -23.44 16.48
N LEU A 233 -29.19 -23.57 15.71
CA LEU A 233 -29.98 -22.47 15.18
C LEU A 233 -31.32 -22.34 15.90
N ALA A 234 -31.84 -21.11 16.01
CA ALA A 234 -33.17 -20.82 16.55
C ALA A 234 -34.30 -21.23 15.59
N HIS A 235 -34.02 -21.18 14.29
CA HIS A 235 -34.92 -21.60 13.23
C HIS A 235 -34.09 -22.18 12.07
N PRO A 236 -34.66 -23.05 11.21
CA PRO A 236 -33.90 -23.67 10.14
C PRO A 236 -33.30 -22.65 9.16
N ASP A 237 -32.04 -22.86 8.79
CA ASP A 237 -31.36 -22.13 7.72
C ASP A 237 -30.53 -23.10 6.88
N ASN A 238 -31.02 -23.41 5.67
CA ASN A 238 -30.32 -24.28 4.72
C ASN A 238 -29.19 -23.55 3.98
N ARG A 239 -29.11 -22.23 4.10
CA ARG A 239 -28.09 -21.37 3.50
C ARG A 239 -27.07 -20.89 4.53
N LEU A 240 -27.02 -21.49 5.73
CA LEU A 240 -26.05 -21.15 6.75
C LEU A 240 -24.59 -21.11 6.22
N PRO A 241 -24.12 -22.08 5.40
CA PRO A 241 -22.78 -21.99 4.82
C PRO A 241 -22.56 -20.75 3.94
N LEU A 242 -23.59 -20.28 3.24
CA LEU A 242 -23.50 -19.02 2.49
C LEU A 242 -23.46 -17.82 3.45
N LEU A 243 -24.31 -17.82 4.47
CA LEU A 243 -24.33 -16.76 5.47
C LEU A 243 -22.97 -16.59 6.17
N LEU A 244 -22.31 -17.70 6.50
CA LEU A 244 -21.00 -17.70 7.16
C LEU A 244 -19.82 -17.30 6.24
N SER A 245 -20.06 -17.10 4.95
CA SER A 245 -19.10 -16.51 4.01
C SER A 245 -19.12 -14.97 3.98
N HIS A 246 -20.05 -14.36 4.73
CA HIS A 246 -20.17 -12.93 4.85
C HIS A 246 -18.99 -12.35 5.65
N ILE A 247 -18.57 -11.13 5.31
CA ILE A 247 -17.42 -10.46 5.95
C ILE A 247 -17.58 -10.34 7.47
N ASP A 248 -18.81 -10.19 7.97
CA ASP A 248 -19.07 -10.06 9.40
C ASP A 248 -18.89 -11.37 10.19
N ALA A 249 -18.86 -12.51 9.48
CA ALA A 249 -18.59 -13.84 10.03
C ALA A 249 -17.10 -14.24 9.97
N MET A 250 -16.22 -13.36 9.45
CA MET A 250 -14.78 -13.58 9.41
C MET A 250 -14.20 -13.78 10.83
N ILE A 251 -13.19 -14.64 10.91
CA ILE A 251 -12.56 -15.03 12.17
C ILE A 251 -11.45 -14.03 12.52
N LEU A 252 -11.49 -13.53 13.76
CA LEU A 252 -10.59 -12.49 14.29
C LEU A 252 -9.78 -13.03 15.48
N PRO A 253 -8.56 -12.53 15.71
CA PRO A 253 -7.82 -12.79 16.95
C PRO A 253 -8.66 -12.37 18.17
N PRO A 254 -8.72 -13.17 19.26
CA PRO A 254 -9.54 -12.85 20.44
C PRO A 254 -9.18 -11.50 21.09
N ASP A 255 -7.93 -11.08 20.97
CA ASP A 255 -7.36 -9.85 21.53
C ASP A 255 -7.43 -8.65 20.56
N HIS A 256 -8.07 -8.77 19.39
CA HIS A 256 -8.12 -7.71 18.38
C HIS A 256 -8.60 -6.35 18.90
N THR A 257 -9.54 -6.33 19.86
CA THR A 257 -10.06 -5.10 20.47
C THR A 257 -9.08 -4.40 21.40
N GLN A 258 -8.04 -5.11 21.86
CA GLN A 258 -7.03 -4.62 22.79
C GLN A 258 -5.79 -4.08 22.04
N ARG A 259 -5.63 -4.46 20.77
CA ARG A 259 -4.51 -4.03 19.92
C ARG A 259 -4.75 -2.59 19.44
N ALA A 260 -3.92 -1.66 19.92
CA ALA A 260 -3.92 -0.29 19.44
C ALA A 260 -3.54 -0.32 17.94
N ASP A 261 -4.47 0.09 17.09
CA ASP A 261 -4.35 0.15 15.62
C ASP A 261 -4.72 -1.12 14.83
N PHE A 262 -5.41 -2.08 15.45
CA PHE A 262 -5.97 -3.23 14.71
C PHE A 262 -6.83 -2.86 13.48
N PRO A 263 -7.63 -1.78 13.50
CA PRO A 263 -8.40 -1.40 12.32
C PRO A 263 -7.53 -1.08 11.10
N ALA A 264 -6.43 -0.34 11.26
CA ALA A 264 -5.57 0.00 10.13
C ALA A 264 -4.57 -1.12 9.80
N HIS A 265 -4.07 -1.83 10.82
CA HIS A 265 -3.11 -2.93 10.72
C HIS A 265 -3.69 -4.25 11.27
N PRO A 266 -4.71 -4.82 10.59
CA PRO A 266 -5.34 -6.05 11.03
C PRO A 266 -4.41 -7.26 10.91
N VAL A 267 -4.57 -8.20 11.84
CA VAL A 267 -4.01 -9.55 11.74
C VAL A 267 -5.14 -10.53 11.46
N GLY A 268 -5.02 -11.30 10.37
CA GLY A 268 -5.96 -12.32 9.96
C GLY A 268 -5.27 -13.64 9.63
N THR A 269 -5.97 -14.49 8.90
CA THR A 269 -5.48 -15.80 8.41
C THR A 269 -5.53 -15.89 6.89
N GLY A 270 -5.80 -14.78 6.20
CA GLY A 270 -5.97 -14.73 4.75
C GLY A 270 -4.64 -14.76 3.98
N PRO A 271 -4.70 -14.82 2.65
CA PRO A 271 -3.52 -14.92 1.78
C PRO A 271 -2.61 -13.68 1.80
N TYR A 272 -3.08 -12.52 2.27
CA TYR A 272 -2.27 -11.30 2.36
C TYR A 272 -2.32 -10.68 3.74
N GLU A 273 -1.17 -10.22 4.23
CA GLU A 273 -1.02 -9.47 5.47
C GLU A 273 -0.81 -7.97 5.19
N VAL A 274 -1.27 -7.12 6.11
CA VAL A 274 -1.09 -5.65 6.01
C VAL A 274 0.25 -5.27 6.66
N VAL A 275 1.17 -4.76 5.85
CA VAL A 275 2.48 -4.27 6.31
C VAL A 275 2.39 -2.80 6.73
N GLU A 276 1.70 -2.00 5.93
CA GLU A 276 1.54 -0.56 6.16
C GLU A 276 0.14 -0.10 5.74
N ASN A 277 -0.49 0.78 6.51
CA ASN A 277 -1.73 1.45 6.10
C ASN A 277 -1.79 2.86 6.68
N ASN A 278 -1.42 3.84 5.87
CA ASN A 278 -1.35 5.24 6.26
C ASN A 278 -2.23 6.13 5.35
N GLY A 279 -2.14 7.45 5.50
CA GLY A 279 -2.96 8.40 4.73
C GLY A 279 -2.66 8.47 3.22
N PHE A 280 -1.56 7.87 2.77
CA PHE A 280 -1.05 7.96 1.39
C PHE A 280 -0.68 6.61 0.79
N HIS A 281 -0.57 5.56 1.60
CA HIS A 281 -0.04 4.27 1.20
C HIS A 281 -0.68 3.13 1.99
N LEU A 282 -1.13 2.09 1.29
CA LEU A 282 -1.45 0.79 1.86
C LEU A 282 -0.54 -0.25 1.19
N GLN A 283 0.19 -1.02 1.98
CA GLN A 283 1.06 -2.10 1.53
C GLN A 283 0.58 -3.42 2.10
N MET A 284 0.36 -4.39 1.23
CA MET A 284 0.01 -5.76 1.59
C MET A 284 1.00 -6.73 0.96
N LYS A 285 1.39 -7.77 1.70
CA LYS A 285 2.30 -8.83 1.22
C LYS A 285 1.63 -10.18 1.26
N ALA A 286 1.99 -11.05 0.32
CA ALA A 286 1.56 -12.44 0.37
C ALA A 286 2.08 -13.11 1.65
N PHE A 287 1.18 -13.77 2.36
CA PHE A 287 1.51 -14.52 3.56
C PHE A 287 1.96 -15.93 3.16
N ASP A 288 3.27 -16.18 3.23
CA ASP A 288 3.88 -17.44 2.79
C ASP A 288 3.36 -18.68 3.55
N HIS A 289 2.86 -18.51 4.77
CA HIS A 289 2.31 -19.58 5.61
C HIS A 289 0.78 -19.70 5.50
N TYR A 290 0.18 -19.10 4.47
CA TYR A 290 -1.26 -19.25 4.21
C TYR A 290 -1.62 -20.73 4.01
N PHE A 291 -2.69 -21.19 4.66
CA PHE A 291 -3.10 -22.59 4.66
C PHE A 291 -3.67 -23.08 3.31
N GLY A 292 -3.98 -22.15 2.41
CA GLY A 292 -4.50 -22.42 1.08
C GLY A 292 -3.43 -22.28 0.00
N LEU A 293 -3.85 -21.82 -1.18
CA LEU A 293 -2.92 -21.42 -2.23
C LEU A 293 -2.41 -20.01 -1.94
N ARG A 294 -1.09 -19.87 -1.85
CA ARG A 294 -0.43 -18.56 -1.68
C ARG A 294 -0.87 -17.59 -2.80
N GLY A 295 -1.04 -16.33 -2.44
CA GLY A 295 -1.22 -15.26 -3.42
C GLY A 295 -0.11 -15.26 -4.49
N LEU A 296 -0.51 -15.06 -5.75
CA LEU A 296 0.41 -15.01 -6.88
C LEU A 296 1.26 -13.74 -6.87
N LEU A 297 0.67 -12.63 -6.44
CA LEU A 297 1.38 -11.37 -6.25
C LEU A 297 2.08 -11.44 -4.90
N ASP A 298 3.38 -11.14 -4.88
CA ASP A 298 4.13 -11.06 -3.63
C ASP A 298 3.76 -9.80 -2.85
N GLU A 299 3.36 -8.75 -3.55
CA GLU A 299 3.06 -7.45 -2.96
C GLU A 299 1.98 -6.70 -3.73
N VAL A 300 1.05 -6.09 -2.98
CA VAL A 300 0.05 -5.17 -3.49
C VAL A 300 0.22 -3.85 -2.76
N GLU A 301 0.51 -2.79 -3.52
CA GLU A 301 0.63 -1.42 -3.03
C GLU A 301 -0.55 -0.60 -3.56
N VAL A 302 -1.19 0.17 -2.67
CA VAL A 302 -2.24 1.12 -3.03
C VAL A 302 -1.77 2.52 -2.65
N PHE A 303 -1.55 3.36 -3.65
CA PHE A 303 -1.19 4.77 -3.45
C PHE A 303 -2.43 5.64 -3.38
N ILE A 304 -2.62 6.31 -2.24
CA ILE A 304 -3.76 7.17 -2.01
C ILE A 304 -3.43 8.60 -2.46
N TRP A 305 -4.13 9.07 -3.48
CA TRP A 305 -3.98 10.41 -4.01
C TRP A 305 -5.34 11.11 -4.14
N PRO A 306 -5.68 12.03 -3.21
CA PRO A 306 -7.01 12.64 -3.11
C PRO A 306 -7.51 13.36 -4.37
N ASN A 307 -6.61 13.83 -5.22
CA ASN A 307 -6.94 14.60 -6.42
C ASN A 307 -6.90 13.78 -7.72
N LEU A 308 -6.91 12.43 -7.66
CA LEU A 308 -6.93 11.60 -8.88
C LEU A 308 -8.12 11.93 -9.79
N THR A 309 -9.27 12.27 -9.21
CA THR A 309 -10.49 12.63 -9.94
C THR A 309 -10.46 14.02 -10.57
N GLU A 310 -9.57 14.93 -10.12
CA GLU A 310 -9.37 16.23 -10.80
C GLU A 310 -8.47 16.09 -12.03
N THR A 311 -7.74 14.98 -12.12
CA THR A 311 -6.89 14.61 -13.26
C THR A 311 -7.61 13.60 -14.15
N ASP A 312 -8.68 14.02 -14.81
CA ASP A 312 -9.37 13.24 -15.86
C ASP A 312 -8.42 12.76 -16.98
N ASN A 313 -7.22 13.32 -17.09
CA ASN A 313 -6.21 12.93 -18.09
C ASN A 313 -5.21 11.84 -17.63
N LEU A 314 -5.39 11.21 -16.46
CA LEU A 314 -4.53 10.07 -16.06
C LEU A 314 -4.99 8.76 -16.72
N ALA A 315 -6.29 8.48 -16.71
CA ALA A 315 -6.87 7.29 -17.33
C ALA A 315 -6.76 7.31 -18.86
N GLU A 316 -7.01 8.45 -19.51
CA GLU A 316 -6.86 8.58 -20.97
C GLU A 316 -5.40 8.42 -21.45
N SER A 317 -4.42 8.75 -20.60
CA SER A 317 -2.99 8.59 -20.93
C SER A 317 -2.42 7.19 -20.64
N LEU A 318 -3.18 6.32 -19.97
CA LEU A 318 -2.83 4.91 -19.72
C LEU A 318 -3.33 3.98 -20.85
N SER A 319 -3.80 4.58 -21.96
CA SER A 319 -4.30 3.92 -23.16
C SER A 319 -3.21 3.44 -24.13
N ASP A 320 -1.99 3.17 -23.64
CA ASP A 320 -1.08 2.27 -24.36
C ASP A 320 -1.44 0.81 -24.02
N ASN A 321 -2.44 0.36 -24.77
CA ASN A 321 -2.81 -0.98 -25.23
C ASN A 321 -2.75 -2.25 -24.37
N ASP A 322 -2.40 -2.24 -23.08
CA ASP A 322 -2.59 -3.42 -22.21
C ASP A 322 -3.05 -3.10 -20.76
N THR A 323 -2.83 -1.87 -20.27
CA THR A 323 -3.22 -1.47 -18.90
C THR A 323 -4.67 -1.00 -18.74
N ALA A 324 -5.30 -0.50 -19.81
CA ALA A 324 -6.62 0.14 -19.74
C ALA A 324 -7.78 -0.86 -19.54
N ALA A 325 -7.64 -2.11 -20.02
CA ALA A 325 -8.67 -3.14 -19.88
C ALA A 325 -8.90 -3.54 -18.41
N TRP A 326 -7.84 -3.48 -17.59
CA TRP A 326 -7.87 -3.92 -16.19
C TRP A 326 -8.49 -2.88 -15.24
N LEU A 327 -8.33 -1.58 -15.52
CA LEU A 327 -8.95 -0.52 -14.72
C LEU A 327 -10.47 -0.45 -14.91
N SER A 328 -10.95 -0.73 -16.12
CA SER A 328 -12.39 -0.75 -16.42
C SER A 328 -13.12 -1.91 -15.74
N SER A 329 -12.51 -3.09 -15.64
CA SER A 329 -13.14 -4.26 -15.01
C SER A 329 -13.17 -4.17 -13.49
N SER A 330 -12.19 -3.51 -12.88
CA SER A 330 -12.02 -3.44 -11.42
C SER A 330 -12.93 -2.42 -10.72
N LEU A 331 -13.60 -1.55 -11.48
CA LEU A 331 -14.52 -0.53 -10.98
C LEU A 331 -16.01 -0.90 -11.16
N SER A 332 -16.32 -2.10 -11.68
CA SER A 332 -17.70 -2.57 -11.94
C SER A 332 -18.29 -3.28 -10.72
#